data_AF-A0A1G0NSB7-F1
#
_entry.id   AF-A0A1G0NSB7-F1
#
_cell.length_a   1.000
_cell.length_b   1.000
_cell.length_c   1.000
_cell.angle_alpha   90.00
_cell.angle_beta   90.00
_cell.angle_gamma   90.00
#
_symmetry.space_group_name_H-M   'P 1'
#
loop_
_entity.id
_entity.type
_entity.pdbx_description
1 polymer ?
#
loop_
_entity_poly.entity_id
_entity_poly.type
_entity_poly.pdbx_seq_one_letter_code
_entity_poly.pdbx_strand_id
1 'polypeptide(L)'
;MKWVLIASALVAAAFVGTFSYTGDTWAATNAAGIVSLIYLLIFLYRVARPPLPAKWRWWTRGIGLVTIAGTTFFWAGMYSTTTWQVETLHTIHKVIFHGVSMDLLRTKGMKILSTYATQNEANKLSIGEIFRKETTLANPDSSIIEIAGDNRYRLFAEAVTDTHVVIVCQSIIRIDGELTTFKNFDGRTGMTQDRVVVTKRGVAYEIQN
;
A
#
# COMPACT_ATOMS: atom_id res chain seq x y z
N MET A 1 17.31 -22.27 36.62
CA MET A 1 17.22 -22.78 35.24
C MET A 1 15.78 -23.02 34.78
N LYS A 2 14.95 -23.80 35.49
CA LYS A 2 13.52 -24.04 35.14
C LYS A 2 12.70 -22.77 34.88
N TRP A 3 12.96 -21.70 35.62
CA TRP A 3 12.26 -20.41 35.48
C TRP A 3 12.43 -19.76 34.11
N VAL A 4 13.66 -19.76 33.56
CA VAL A 4 13.94 -19.19 32.24
C VAL A 4 13.23 -19.98 31.14
N LEU A 5 13.19 -21.31 31.25
CA LEU A 5 12.47 -22.16 30.30
C LEU A 5 10.97 -21.89 30.30
N ILE A 6 10.35 -21.71 31.48
CA ILE A 6 8.94 -21.35 31.60
C ILE A 6 8.69 -19.98 30.97
N ALA A 7 9.56 -19.01 31.21
CA ALA A 7 9.45 -17.68 30.64
C ALA A 7 9.51 -17.69 29.11
N SER A 8 10.51 -18.38 28.55
CA SER A 8 10.67 -18.52 27.11
C SER A 8 9.47 -19.21 26.49
N ALA A 9 8.94 -20.26 27.13
CA ALA A 9 7.73 -20.94 26.67
C ALA A 9 6.50 -20.02 26.70
N LEU A 10 6.33 -19.19 27.74
CA LEU A 10 5.22 -18.23 27.83
C LEU A 10 5.32 -17.10 26.80
N VAL A 11 6.52 -16.59 26.55
CA VAL A 11 6.76 -15.57 25.50
C VAL A 11 6.47 -16.16 24.11
N ALA A 12 6.95 -17.38 23.84
CA ALA A 12 6.67 -18.09 22.60
C ALA A 12 5.17 -18.39 22.43
N ALA A 13 4.49 -18.82 23.49
CA ALA A 13 3.05 -19.06 23.48
C ALA A 13 2.26 -17.76 23.25
N ALA A 14 2.67 -16.65 23.85
CA ALA A 14 2.05 -15.34 23.63
C ALA A 14 2.23 -14.87 22.18
N PHE A 15 3.43 -15.06 21.61
CA PHE A 15 3.69 -14.75 20.21
C PHE A 15 2.83 -15.61 19.28
N VAL A 16 2.95 -16.94 19.39
CA VAL A 16 2.26 -17.88 18.50
C VAL A 16 0.75 -17.77 18.65
N GLY A 17 0.24 -17.71 19.87
CA GLY A 17 -1.21 -17.60 20.13
C GLY A 17 -1.81 -16.33 19.54
N THR A 18 -1.13 -15.20 19.70
CA THR A 18 -1.60 -13.93 19.12
C THR A 18 -1.47 -13.94 17.60
N PHE A 19 -0.35 -14.42 17.06
CA PHE A 19 -0.12 -14.52 15.62
C PHE A 19 -1.17 -15.41 14.93
N SER A 20 -1.50 -16.56 15.53
CA SER A 20 -2.52 -17.46 15.00
C SER A 20 -3.93 -16.87 15.03
N TYR A 21 -4.21 -15.93 15.94
CA TYR A 21 -5.51 -15.27 16.04
C TYR A 21 -5.64 -14.04 15.13
N THR A 22 -4.60 -13.22 15.03
CA THR A 22 -4.66 -11.95 14.29
C THR A 22 -4.05 -12.01 12.89
N GLY A 23 -3.14 -12.96 12.63
CA GLY A 23 -2.30 -12.97 11.43
C GLY A 23 -1.28 -11.81 11.37
N ASP A 24 -1.25 -10.95 12.37
CA ASP A 24 -0.41 -9.75 12.43
C ASP A 24 0.83 -10.01 13.30
N THR A 25 2.01 -9.90 12.68
CA THR A 25 3.30 -10.06 13.34
C THR A 25 3.57 -8.96 14.36
N TRP A 26 3.03 -7.75 14.18
CA TRP A 26 3.18 -6.66 15.14
C TRP A 26 2.36 -6.89 16.40
N ALA A 27 1.08 -7.25 16.26
CA ALA A 27 0.25 -7.65 17.39
C ALA A 27 0.88 -8.80 18.19
N ALA A 28 1.43 -9.80 17.50
CA ALA A 28 2.13 -10.92 18.14
C ALA A 28 3.42 -10.50 18.86
N THR A 29 4.21 -9.64 18.24
CA THR A 29 5.43 -9.08 18.84
C THR A 29 5.09 -8.22 20.06
N ASN A 30 4.00 -7.46 20.00
CA ASN A 30 3.41 -6.68 21.12
C ASN A 30 3.04 -7.56 22.31
N ALA A 31 2.27 -8.61 22.08
CA ALA A 31 1.91 -9.55 23.14
C ALA A 31 3.15 -10.22 23.77
N ALA A 32 4.08 -10.70 22.94
CA ALA A 32 5.31 -11.34 23.40
C ALA A 32 6.22 -10.38 24.18
N GLY A 33 6.34 -9.13 23.73
CA GLY A 33 7.11 -8.09 24.39
C GLY A 33 6.53 -7.69 25.75
N ILE A 34 5.21 -7.59 25.88
CA ILE A 34 4.53 -7.32 27.17
C ILE A 34 4.81 -8.46 28.17
N VAL A 35 4.67 -9.72 27.74
CA VAL A 35 4.97 -10.87 28.60
C VAL A 35 6.44 -10.90 29.01
N SER A 36 7.34 -10.57 28.08
CA SER A 36 8.78 -10.45 28.35
C SER A 36 9.08 -9.36 29.37
N LEU A 37 8.43 -8.19 29.25
CA LEU A 37 8.57 -7.07 30.19
C LEU A 37 8.13 -7.46 31.60
N ILE A 38 6.95 -8.07 31.73
CA ILE A 38 6.42 -8.55 33.03
C ILE A 38 7.41 -9.52 33.66
N TYR A 39 7.95 -10.46 32.87
CA TYR A 39 8.91 -11.43 33.37
C TYR A 39 10.24 -10.78 33.79
N LEU A 40 10.75 -9.82 33.02
CA LEU A 40 11.95 -9.06 33.38
C LEU A 40 11.77 -8.27 34.68
N LEU A 41 10.61 -7.66 34.90
CA LEU A 41 10.29 -6.97 36.15
C LEU A 41 10.28 -7.94 37.34
N ILE A 42 9.65 -9.12 37.18
CA ILE A 42 9.65 -10.17 38.21
C ILE A 42 11.08 -10.68 38.48
N PHE A 43 11.88 -10.84 37.43
CA PHE A 43 13.27 -11.26 37.53
C PHE A 43 14.10 -10.23 38.30
N LEU A 44 14.00 -8.94 37.98
CA LEU A 44 14.70 -7.87 38.70
C LEU A 44 14.28 -7.80 40.17
N TYR A 45 12.99 -7.98 40.44
CA TYR A 45 12.49 -8.06 41.81
C TYR A 45 13.08 -9.24 42.59
N ARG A 46 13.20 -10.41 41.96
CA ARG A 46 13.75 -11.62 42.61
C ARG A 46 15.27 -11.58 42.78
N VAL A 47 16.02 -11.11 41.77
CA VAL A 47 17.48 -10.98 41.86
C VAL A 47 17.89 -9.95 42.90
N ALA A 48 17.01 -9.00 43.22
CA ALA A 48 17.24 -8.04 44.30
C ALA A 48 17.10 -8.62 45.73
N ARG A 49 16.75 -9.91 45.87
CA ARG A 49 16.68 -10.59 47.18
C ARG A 49 18.06 -11.14 47.58
N PRO A 50 18.32 -11.34 48.89
CA PRO A 50 19.53 -12.05 49.37
C PRO A 50 19.64 -13.44 48.70
N PRO A 51 20.86 -13.99 48.50
CA PRO A 51 22.10 -13.74 49.27
C PRO A 51 23.07 -12.70 48.67
N LEU A 52 22.69 -11.98 47.60
CA LEU A 52 23.63 -11.07 46.94
C LEU A 52 24.02 -9.86 47.83
N PRO A 53 25.29 -9.43 47.82
CA PRO A 53 25.73 -8.22 48.51
C PRO A 53 24.94 -6.99 48.04
N ALA A 54 24.71 -6.02 48.94
CA ALA A 54 23.89 -4.84 48.66
C ALA A 54 24.37 -4.04 47.42
N LYS A 55 25.70 -3.92 47.22
CA LYS A 55 26.30 -3.25 46.06
C LYS A 55 25.87 -3.89 44.73
N TRP A 56 25.90 -5.22 44.63
CA TRP A 56 25.51 -5.94 43.42
C TRP A 56 24.01 -5.88 43.14
N ARG A 57 23.18 -5.79 44.19
CA ARG A 57 21.73 -5.59 44.06
C ARG A 57 21.37 -4.23 43.45
N TRP A 58 22.09 -3.17 43.84
CA TRP A 58 21.90 -1.84 43.24
C TRP A 58 22.35 -1.78 41.78
N TRP A 59 23.51 -2.38 41.47
CA TRP A 59 24.00 -2.47 40.09
C TRP A 59 23.06 -3.24 39.16
N THR A 60 22.58 -4.41 39.58
CA THR A 60 21.63 -5.21 38.79
C THR A 60 20.29 -4.50 38.56
N ARG A 61 19.79 -3.75 39.55
CA ARG A 61 18.61 -2.89 39.38
C ARG A 61 18.88 -1.74 38.41
N GLY A 62 20.00 -1.04 38.55
CA GLY A 62 20.36 0.07 37.67
C GLY A 62 20.49 -0.36 36.22
N ILE A 63 21.31 -1.38 35.96
CA ILE A 63 21.48 -1.96 34.61
C ILE A 63 20.16 -2.50 34.09
N GLY A 64 19.41 -3.24 34.90
CA GLY A 64 18.12 -3.80 34.51
C GLY A 64 17.08 -2.75 34.13
N LEU A 65 16.98 -1.66 34.89
CA LEU A 65 16.09 -0.55 34.57
C LEU A 65 16.53 0.17 33.30
N VAL A 66 17.83 0.40 33.10
CA VAL A 66 18.36 0.99 31.87
C VAL A 66 18.08 0.09 30.67
N THR A 67 18.26 -1.23 30.78
CA THR A 67 17.92 -2.19 29.72
C THR A 67 16.43 -2.17 29.41
N ILE A 68 15.56 -2.23 30.42
CA ILE A 68 14.10 -2.18 30.21
C ILE A 68 13.69 -0.87 29.54
N ALA A 69 14.18 0.27 30.04
CA ALA A 69 13.87 1.58 29.48
C ALA A 69 14.37 1.69 28.03
N GLY A 70 15.61 1.27 27.77
CA GLY A 70 16.20 1.24 26.44
C GLY A 70 15.39 0.36 25.49
N THR A 71 15.13 -0.89 25.84
CA THR A 71 14.36 -1.83 25.00
C THR A 71 12.96 -1.30 24.72
N THR A 72 12.26 -0.73 25.71
CA THR A 72 10.91 -0.17 25.53
C THR A 72 10.94 1.04 24.59
N PHE A 73 11.94 1.91 24.73
CA PHE A 73 12.12 3.07 23.86
C PHE A 73 12.43 2.66 22.41
N PHE A 74 13.40 1.76 22.21
CA PHE A 74 13.74 1.23 20.89
C PHE A 74 12.55 0.51 20.25
N TRP A 75 11.78 -0.24 21.04
CA TRP A 75 10.60 -0.94 20.57
C TRP A 75 9.51 0.01 20.05
N ALA A 76 9.17 1.03 20.83
CA ALA A 76 8.24 2.07 20.41
C ALA A 76 8.75 2.81 19.15
N GLY A 77 10.06 3.07 19.08
CA GLY A 77 10.70 3.67 17.91
C GLY A 77 10.66 2.80 16.66
N MET A 78 10.83 1.48 16.78
CA MET A 78 10.72 0.55 15.66
C MET A 78 9.31 0.50 15.10
N TYR A 79 8.28 0.45 15.98
CA TYR A 79 6.89 0.49 15.54
C TYR A 79 6.61 1.75 14.71
N SER A 80 6.98 2.93 15.23
CA SER A 80 6.83 4.20 14.53
C SER A 80 7.59 4.25 13.21
N THR A 81 8.81 3.69 13.16
CA THR A 81 9.61 3.66 11.93
C THR A 81 8.95 2.76 10.89
N THR A 82 8.42 1.61 11.29
CA THR A 82 7.77 0.67 10.37
C THR A 82 6.45 1.23 9.84
N THR A 83 5.64 1.89 10.66
CA THR A 83 4.42 2.57 10.18
C THR A 83 4.78 3.67 9.18
N TRP A 84 5.79 4.48 9.50
CA TRP A 84 6.28 5.52 8.60
C TRP A 84 6.83 4.94 7.28
N GLN A 85 7.56 3.82 7.33
CA GLN A 85 8.04 3.13 6.14
C GLN A 85 6.88 2.63 5.26
N VAL A 86 5.85 2.06 5.87
CA VAL A 86 4.64 1.60 5.16
C VAL A 86 3.95 2.78 4.48
N GLU A 87 3.71 3.87 5.20
CA GLU A 87 3.11 5.10 4.65
C GLU A 87 3.96 5.71 3.52
N THR A 88 5.28 5.72 3.69
CA THR A 88 6.21 6.22 2.67
C THR A 88 6.19 5.33 1.43
N LEU A 89 6.16 4.01 1.59
CA LEU A 89 6.03 3.06 0.49
C LEU A 89 4.71 3.23 -0.26
N HIS A 90 3.59 3.43 0.45
CA HIS A 90 2.31 3.76 -0.18
C HIS A 90 2.39 5.05 -1.00
N THR A 91 3.03 6.07 -0.45
CA THR A 91 3.23 7.37 -1.13
C THR A 91 4.07 7.20 -2.40
N ILE A 92 5.20 6.49 -2.31
CA ILE A 92 6.06 6.18 -3.46
C ILE A 92 5.28 5.39 -4.51
N HIS A 93 4.52 4.38 -4.10
CA HIS A 93 3.73 3.55 -5.00
C HIS A 93 2.67 4.39 -5.73
N LYS A 94 2.01 5.32 -5.03
CA LYS A 94 1.05 6.25 -5.65
C LYS A 94 1.71 7.17 -6.69
N VAL A 95 2.89 7.72 -6.40
CA VAL A 95 3.65 8.55 -7.35
C VAL A 95 4.08 7.74 -8.58
N ILE A 96 4.58 6.52 -8.38
CA ILE A 96 4.95 5.62 -9.48
C ILE A 96 3.73 5.26 -10.31
N PHE A 97 2.61 4.89 -9.67
CA PHE A 97 1.35 4.59 -10.34
C PHE A 97 0.93 5.75 -11.24
N HIS A 98 0.92 6.98 -10.71
CA HIS A 98 0.51 8.16 -11.45
C HIS A 98 1.46 8.48 -12.62
N GLY A 99 2.77 8.29 -12.45
CA GLY A 99 3.73 8.46 -13.54
C GLY A 99 3.51 7.45 -14.67
N VAL A 100 3.31 6.18 -14.32
CA VAL A 100 3.08 5.09 -15.29
C VAL A 100 1.73 5.25 -15.98
N SER A 101 0.66 5.53 -15.22
CA SER A 101 -0.68 5.72 -15.75
C SER A 101 -0.72 6.90 -16.73
N MET A 102 -0.12 8.03 -16.39
CA MET A 102 -0.10 9.21 -17.26
C MET A 102 0.68 8.98 -18.54
N ASP A 103 1.81 8.26 -18.49
CA ASP A 103 2.55 7.94 -19.71
C ASP A 103 1.76 7.00 -20.64
N LEU A 104 1.09 6.00 -20.07
CA LEU A 104 0.24 5.07 -20.82
C LEU A 104 -0.96 5.78 -21.44
N LEU A 105 -1.69 6.57 -20.64
CA LEU A 105 -2.83 7.35 -21.09
C LEU A 105 -2.42 8.36 -22.15
N ARG A 106 -1.27 9.03 -22.00
CA ARG A 106 -0.73 9.96 -22.99
C ARG A 106 -0.40 9.26 -24.28
N THR A 107 0.30 8.14 -24.22
CA THR A 107 0.68 7.38 -25.42
C THR A 107 -0.55 6.92 -26.19
N LYS A 108 -1.57 6.41 -25.49
CA LYS A 108 -2.84 5.99 -26.13
C LYS A 108 -3.63 7.18 -26.67
N GLY A 109 -3.82 8.21 -25.86
CA GLY A 109 -4.57 9.42 -26.23
C GLY A 109 -3.97 10.13 -27.44
N MET A 110 -2.64 10.32 -27.45
CA MET A 110 -1.93 10.94 -28.57
C MET A 110 -1.97 10.08 -29.84
N LYS A 111 -1.91 8.74 -29.71
CA LYS A 111 -2.07 7.84 -30.88
C LYS A 111 -3.46 7.99 -31.50
N ILE A 112 -4.52 8.04 -30.69
CA ILE A 112 -5.89 8.24 -31.19
C ILE A 112 -6.01 9.61 -31.87
N LEU A 113 -5.46 10.66 -31.27
CA LEU A 113 -5.51 12.02 -31.80
C LEU A 113 -4.72 12.14 -33.12
N SER A 114 -3.53 11.53 -33.22
CA SER A 114 -2.71 11.56 -34.43
C SER A 114 -3.36 10.76 -35.57
N THR A 115 -3.95 9.59 -35.26
CA THR A 115 -4.75 8.84 -36.23
C THR A 115 -5.97 9.65 -36.67
N TYR A 116 -6.64 10.37 -35.77
CA TYR A 116 -7.72 11.28 -36.14
C TYR A 116 -7.27 12.40 -37.07
N ALA A 117 -6.17 13.10 -36.75
CA ALA A 117 -5.66 14.18 -37.59
C ALA A 117 -5.32 13.70 -39.02
N THR A 118 -4.78 12.49 -39.17
CA THR A 118 -4.36 11.92 -40.46
C THR A 118 -5.49 11.30 -41.27
N GLN A 119 -6.43 10.59 -40.63
CA GLN A 119 -7.50 9.86 -41.33
C GLN A 119 -8.78 10.68 -41.51
N ASN A 120 -9.01 11.73 -40.71
CA ASN A 120 -10.22 12.53 -40.79
C ASN A 120 -10.33 13.30 -42.11
N GLU A 121 -9.22 13.77 -42.67
CA GLU A 121 -9.24 14.47 -43.98
C GLU A 121 -9.71 13.57 -45.12
N ALA A 122 -9.42 12.27 -45.05
CA ALA A 122 -9.78 11.30 -46.09
C ALA A 122 -11.18 10.70 -45.90
N ASN A 123 -11.55 10.36 -44.66
CA ASN A 123 -12.70 9.49 -44.39
C ASN A 123 -13.82 10.13 -43.54
N LYS A 124 -13.64 11.37 -43.06
CA LYS A 124 -14.60 12.09 -42.18
C LYS A 124 -15.08 11.26 -40.97
N LEU A 125 -14.20 10.42 -40.41
CA LEU A 125 -14.54 9.54 -39.30
C LEU A 125 -14.69 10.31 -37.99
N SER A 126 -15.58 9.82 -37.11
CA SER A 126 -15.71 10.34 -35.75
C SER A 126 -14.54 9.89 -34.85
N ILE A 127 -14.31 10.58 -33.74
CA ILE A 127 -13.25 10.17 -32.78
C ILE A 127 -13.55 8.80 -32.18
N GLY A 128 -14.82 8.51 -31.90
CA GLY A 128 -15.27 7.21 -31.42
C GLY A 128 -15.03 6.10 -32.45
N GLU A 129 -15.28 6.37 -33.73
CA GLU A 129 -15.02 5.40 -34.80
C GLU A 129 -13.53 5.06 -34.95
N ILE A 130 -12.66 6.06 -34.83
CA ILE A 130 -11.20 5.84 -34.87
C ILE A 130 -10.75 5.05 -33.65
N PHE A 131 -11.28 5.37 -32.47
CA PHE A 131 -10.99 4.61 -31.26
C PHE A 131 -11.40 3.13 -31.38
N ARG A 132 -12.57 2.85 -31.95
CA ARG A 132 -13.04 1.47 -32.19
C ARG A 132 -12.20 0.72 -33.23
N LYS A 133 -11.57 1.42 -34.17
CA LYS A 133 -10.67 0.82 -35.17
C LYS A 133 -9.27 0.57 -34.62
N GLU A 134 -8.73 1.49 -33.82
CA GLU A 134 -7.36 1.44 -33.29
C GLU A 134 -7.22 0.57 -32.05
N THR A 135 -8.32 0.26 -31.38
CA THR A 135 -8.31 -0.41 -30.10
C THR A 135 -9.30 -1.56 -30.07
N THR A 136 -8.92 -2.65 -29.43
CA THR A 136 -9.88 -3.66 -28.94
C THR A 136 -10.77 -3.10 -27.81
N LEU A 137 -10.59 -1.83 -27.45
CA LEU A 137 -11.36 -1.11 -26.43
C LEU A 137 -12.72 -0.58 -26.89
N ALA A 138 -13.21 -1.09 -28.03
CA ALA A 138 -14.36 -0.55 -28.74
C ALA A 138 -15.67 -0.52 -27.93
N ASN A 139 -15.82 -1.38 -26.93
CA ASN A 139 -16.99 -1.40 -26.07
C ASN A 139 -16.66 -0.79 -24.69
N PRO A 140 -17.55 0.08 -24.18
CA PRO A 140 -17.59 0.39 -22.76
C PRO A 140 -17.57 -0.92 -21.97
N ASP A 141 -16.77 -0.98 -20.91
CA ASP A 141 -16.68 -2.10 -19.95
C ASP A 141 -15.91 -3.36 -20.41
N SER A 142 -15.72 -3.59 -21.72
CA SER A 142 -15.32 -4.93 -22.19
C SER A 142 -13.83 -5.11 -22.50
N SER A 143 -12.99 -4.16 -22.11
CA SER A 143 -11.68 -4.07 -22.70
C SER A 143 -10.61 -3.72 -21.69
N ILE A 144 -10.08 -4.77 -21.10
CA ILE A 144 -8.92 -4.75 -20.24
C ILE A 144 -7.73 -4.89 -21.17
N ILE A 145 -6.95 -3.82 -21.36
CA ILE A 145 -5.58 -4.01 -21.83
C ILE A 145 -4.78 -4.46 -20.62
N GLU A 146 -4.47 -5.75 -20.54
CA GLU A 146 -3.28 -6.19 -19.81
C GLU A 146 -2.08 -5.59 -20.54
N ILE A 147 -1.35 -4.73 -19.85
CA ILE A 147 -0.08 -4.23 -20.35
C ILE A 147 0.86 -5.43 -20.36
N ALA A 148 1.28 -5.85 -21.56
CA ALA A 148 2.18 -6.99 -21.72
C ALA A 148 3.43 -6.80 -20.84
N GLY A 149 3.54 -7.63 -19.79
CA GLY A 149 4.66 -7.63 -18.84
C GLY A 149 4.34 -7.13 -17.42
N ASP A 150 3.21 -6.42 -17.19
CA ASP A 150 2.85 -5.96 -15.84
C ASP A 150 1.33 -6.01 -15.60
N ASN A 151 0.87 -7.13 -15.02
CA ASN A 151 -0.54 -7.41 -14.65
C ASN A 151 -1.04 -6.56 -13.46
N ARG A 152 -0.47 -5.37 -13.24
CA ARG A 152 -0.81 -4.48 -12.12
C ARG A 152 -1.70 -3.32 -12.51
N TYR A 153 -1.85 -3.05 -13.81
CA TYR A 153 -2.64 -1.94 -14.33
C TYR A 153 -3.71 -2.45 -15.29
N ARG A 154 -4.86 -1.82 -15.24
CA ARG A 154 -6.01 -2.07 -16.10
C ARG A 154 -6.36 -0.78 -16.81
N LEU A 155 -6.30 -0.77 -18.13
CA LEU A 155 -6.83 0.31 -18.96
C LEU A 155 -8.15 -0.14 -19.59
N PHE A 156 -9.15 0.73 -19.57
CA PHE A 156 -10.46 0.50 -20.18
C PHE A 156 -11.09 1.83 -20.64
N ALA A 157 -12.12 1.74 -21.50
CA ALA A 157 -12.90 2.89 -21.93
C ALA A 157 -14.12 3.08 -21.03
N GLU A 158 -14.24 4.25 -20.41
CA GLU A 158 -15.43 4.63 -19.62
C GLU A 158 -16.56 5.11 -20.55
N ALA A 159 -16.22 5.89 -21.58
CA ALA A 159 -17.18 6.41 -22.54
C ALA A 159 -16.57 6.53 -23.94
N VAL A 160 -17.33 6.12 -24.96
CA VAL A 160 -16.93 6.21 -26.37
C VAL A 160 -18.05 6.86 -27.16
N THR A 161 -17.84 8.11 -27.57
CA THR A 161 -18.80 8.88 -28.38
C THR A 161 -18.13 9.46 -29.63
N ASP A 162 -18.92 10.03 -30.53
CA ASP A 162 -18.40 10.67 -31.75
C ASP A 162 -17.59 11.94 -31.49
N THR A 163 -17.80 12.58 -30.33
CA THR A 163 -17.18 13.85 -29.96
C THR A 163 -16.01 13.69 -29.00
N HIS A 164 -16.06 12.66 -28.15
CA HIS A 164 -15.04 12.39 -27.15
C HIS A 164 -14.96 10.92 -26.77
N VAL A 165 -13.77 10.52 -26.35
CA VAL A 165 -13.48 9.20 -25.79
C VAL A 165 -12.82 9.40 -24.43
N VAL A 166 -13.27 8.64 -23.45
CA VAL A 166 -12.76 8.65 -22.09
C VAL A 166 -12.08 7.32 -21.81
N ILE A 167 -10.78 7.38 -21.51
CA ILE A 167 -9.98 6.20 -21.17
C ILE A 167 -9.55 6.35 -19.72
N VAL A 168 -9.67 5.26 -18.98
CA VAL A 168 -9.35 5.19 -17.57
C VAL A 168 -8.23 4.18 -17.37
N CYS A 169 -7.28 4.52 -16.50
CA CYS A 169 -6.26 3.62 -15.98
C CYS A 169 -6.49 3.43 -14.48
N GLN A 170 -6.57 2.16 -14.06
CA GLN A 170 -6.77 1.75 -12.68
C GLN A 170 -5.72 0.72 -12.28
N SER A 171 -5.27 0.74 -11.03
CA SER A 171 -4.45 -0.36 -10.51
C SER A 171 -5.33 -1.56 -10.13
N ILE A 172 -4.85 -2.76 -10.45
CA ILE A 172 -5.43 -4.04 -10.01
C ILE A 172 -5.11 -4.26 -8.52
N ILE A 173 -3.94 -3.78 -8.08
CA ILE A 173 -3.55 -3.75 -6.67
C ILE A 173 -4.22 -2.54 -6.02
N ARG A 174 -4.65 -2.67 -4.77
CA ARG A 174 -5.21 -1.54 -4.03
C ARG A 174 -4.13 -0.48 -3.82
N ILE A 175 -4.36 0.70 -4.37
CA ILE A 175 -3.58 1.91 -4.12
C ILE A 175 -4.56 2.92 -3.55
N ASP A 176 -4.39 3.25 -2.27
CA ASP A 176 -5.32 4.13 -1.58
C ASP A 176 -5.27 5.55 -2.18
N GLY A 177 -6.47 6.09 -2.40
CA GLY A 177 -6.68 7.44 -2.85
C GLY A 177 -6.68 8.47 -1.73
N GLU A 178 -6.72 9.76 -2.08
CA GLU A 178 -6.88 10.86 -1.11
C GLU A 178 -8.31 10.93 -0.58
N LEU A 179 -9.32 10.68 -1.42
CA LEU A 179 -10.71 10.68 -0.98
C LEU A 179 -11.15 9.25 -0.66
N THR A 180 -11.32 8.97 0.63
CA THR A 180 -11.85 7.68 1.11
C THR A 180 -13.27 7.40 0.61
N THR A 181 -14.00 8.44 0.20
CA THR A 181 -15.35 8.38 -0.34
C THR A 181 -15.40 8.23 -1.86
N PHE A 182 -14.29 8.45 -2.58
CA PHE A 182 -14.25 8.30 -4.03
C PHE A 182 -14.47 6.84 -4.40
N LYS A 183 -15.40 6.58 -5.31
CA LYS A 183 -15.75 5.25 -5.79
C LYS A 183 -15.19 5.09 -7.19
N ASN A 184 -14.25 4.17 -7.35
CA ASN A 184 -13.67 3.86 -8.65
C ASN A 184 -14.70 3.16 -9.56
N PHE A 185 -14.32 2.95 -10.81
CA PHE A 185 -15.20 2.33 -11.81
C PHE A 185 -15.71 0.93 -11.39
N ASP A 186 -14.84 0.11 -10.79
CA ASP A 186 -15.20 -1.23 -10.26
C ASP A 186 -16.07 -1.17 -8.98
N GLY A 187 -16.40 0.02 -8.49
CA GLY A 187 -17.22 0.25 -7.32
C GLY A 187 -16.50 0.13 -5.97
N ARG A 188 -15.18 -0.03 -5.96
CA ARG A 188 -14.33 0.01 -4.77
C ARG A 188 -14.09 1.46 -4.34
N THR A 189 -14.14 1.70 -3.04
CA THR A 189 -13.98 3.05 -2.47
C THR A 189 -12.55 3.30 -2.01
N GLY A 190 -12.10 4.55 -2.13
CA GLY A 190 -10.81 5.01 -1.66
C GLY A 190 -9.64 4.49 -2.49
N MET A 191 -9.83 4.24 -3.80
CA MET A 191 -8.76 3.85 -4.71
C MET A 191 -8.48 4.96 -5.72
N THR A 192 -7.20 5.19 -6.03
CA THR A 192 -6.81 6.16 -7.05
C THR A 192 -7.16 5.65 -8.46
N GLN A 193 -7.55 6.58 -9.34
CA GLN A 193 -7.86 6.31 -10.74
C GLN A 193 -7.39 7.49 -11.60
N ASP A 194 -6.78 7.20 -12.75
CA ASP A 194 -6.35 8.25 -13.68
C ASP A 194 -7.18 8.19 -14.95
N ARG A 195 -7.55 9.35 -15.47
CA ARG A 195 -8.49 9.50 -16.57
C ARG A 195 -7.90 10.40 -17.65
N VAL A 196 -8.18 10.06 -18.91
CA VAL A 196 -7.88 10.90 -20.05
C VAL A 196 -9.13 11.05 -20.93
N VAL A 197 -9.41 12.28 -21.31
CA VAL A 197 -10.52 12.63 -22.21
C VAL A 197 -9.92 13.11 -23.52
N VAL A 198 -10.11 12.31 -24.57
CA VAL A 198 -9.68 12.60 -25.93
C VAL A 198 -10.83 13.25 -26.68
N THR A 199 -10.62 14.45 -27.20
CA THR A 199 -11.60 15.21 -27.98
C THR A 199 -11.00 15.66 -29.31
N LYS A 200 -11.83 16.19 -30.21
CA LYS A 200 -11.38 16.73 -31.51
C LYS A 200 -10.40 17.89 -31.36
N ARG A 201 -10.41 18.56 -30.21
CA ARG A 201 -9.59 19.74 -29.91
C ARG A 201 -8.28 19.38 -29.21
N GLY A 202 -8.16 18.18 -28.64
CA GLY A 202 -6.99 17.80 -27.86
C GLY A 202 -7.31 16.77 -26.79
N VAL A 203 -6.33 16.56 -25.91
CA VAL A 203 -6.36 15.55 -24.85
C VAL A 203 -6.31 16.25 -23.49
N ALA A 204 -7.27 15.97 -22.63
CA ALA A 204 -7.30 16.43 -21.24
C ALA A 204 -6.99 15.26 -20.29
N TYR A 205 -6.14 15.50 -19.30
CA TYR A 205 -5.75 14.52 -18.30
C TYR A 205 -6.31 14.92 -16.94
N GLU A 206 -6.96 13.99 -16.27
CA GLU A 206 -7.62 14.21 -14.99
C GLU A 206 -7.16 13.12 -14.01
N ILE A 207 -6.68 13.55 -12.84
CA ILE A 207 -6.44 12.66 -11.70
C ILE A 207 -7.74 12.56 -10.94
N GLN A 208 -8.28 11.36 -10.78
CA GLN A 208 -9.50 11.10 -10.00
C GLN A 208 -9.14 10.35 -8.72
N ASN A 209 -9.37 11.00 -7.60
CA ASN A 209 -8.88 10.55 -6.31
C ASN A 209 -9.90 10.72 -5.20
#